data_AF-A0A6C0KAA4-F1
#
_entry.id   AF-A0A6C0KAA4-F1
#
_cell.length_a   1.000
_cell.length_b   1.000
_cell.length_c   1.000
_cell.angle_alpha   90.00
_cell.angle_beta   90.00
_cell.angle_gamma   90.00
#
_symmetry.space_group_name_H-M   'P 1'
#
loop_
_entity.id
_entity.type
_entity.pdbx_description
1 polymer ?
#
loop_
_entity_poly.entity_id
_entity_poly.type
_entity_poly.pdbx_seq_one_letter_code
_entity_poly.pdbx_strand_id
1 'polypeptide(L)'
;MFRSFRGTVYAKTPRGLMVYDADEFRPVEKIVWNPVRRRVEPLYGAFCHELFDSNYGYGDDPTLKTYCASLELDDAPEILVPEDFWRWTGQPMEWILDRPVVLHPCVRAVERAEYLRIMNVRARTLKRIPRQIRGTIKQRRR
;
A
#
# COMPACT_ATOMS: atom_id res chain seq x y z
N MET A 1 -8.85 -7.66 10.23
CA MET A 1 -8.13 -8.83 9.68
C MET A 1 -6.66 -8.47 9.56
N PHE A 2 -5.78 -9.26 10.18
CA PHE A 2 -4.33 -9.04 10.19
C PHE A 2 -3.62 -9.84 9.10
N ARG A 3 -2.55 -9.26 8.54
CA ARG A 3 -1.66 -9.89 7.57
C ARG A 3 -0.24 -9.38 7.77
N SER A 4 0.73 -10.29 7.70
CA SER A 4 2.14 -9.92 7.60
C SER A 4 2.56 -9.83 6.13
N PHE A 5 3.38 -8.85 5.79
CA PHE A 5 4.03 -8.76 4.49
C PHE A 5 5.45 -8.21 4.66
N ARG A 6 6.44 -9.02 4.29
CA ARG A 6 7.88 -8.67 4.40
C ARG A 6 8.29 -8.23 5.81
N GLY A 7 7.77 -8.91 6.83
CA GLY A 7 8.10 -8.66 8.23
C GLY A 7 7.36 -7.48 8.87
N THR A 8 6.46 -6.81 8.16
CA THR A 8 5.58 -5.78 8.74
C THR A 8 4.16 -6.31 8.84
N VAL A 9 3.52 -6.10 10.00
CA VAL A 9 2.11 -6.46 10.18
C VAL A 9 1.21 -5.30 9.81
N TYR A 10 0.17 -5.60 9.05
CA TYR A 10 -0.86 -4.68 8.63
C TYR A 10 -2.22 -5.18 9.10
N ALA A 11 -3.09 -4.24 9.48
CA ALA A 11 -4.48 -4.54 9.79
C ALA A 11 -5.40 -3.83 8.81
N LYS A 12 -6.42 -4.56 8.36
CA LYS A 12 -7.55 -4.00 7.63
C LYS A 12 -8.77 -4.03 8.55
N THR A 13 -9.27 -2.85 8.88
CA THR A 13 -10.39 -2.63 9.81
C THR A 13 -11.51 -1.84 9.12
N PRO A 14 -12.73 -1.77 9.69
CA PRO A 14 -13.77 -0.87 9.19
C PRO A 14 -13.37 0.62 9.22
N ARG A 15 -12.44 1.00 10.09
CA ARG A 15 -11.91 2.37 10.20
C ARG A 15 -10.77 2.67 9.22
N GLY A 16 -10.32 1.67 8.46
CA GLY A 16 -9.28 1.83 7.45
C GLY A 16 -8.11 0.86 7.61
N LEU A 17 -7.01 1.20 6.94
CA LEU A 17 -5.75 0.47 7.00
C LEU A 17 -4.93 0.95 8.19
N MET A 18 -4.25 0.00 8.83
CA MET A 18 -3.35 0.27 9.95
C MET A 18 -2.06 -0.53 9.77
N VAL A 19 -0.99 0.01 10.32
CA VAL A 19 0.33 -0.63 10.37
C VAL A 19 0.70 -0.84 11.83
N TYR A 20 1.27 -2.00 12.15
CA TYR A 20 1.85 -2.26 13.46
C TYR A 20 3.27 -1.67 13.48
N ASP A 21 3.48 -0.64 14.30
CA ASP A 21 4.74 0.09 14.40
C ASP A 21 4.99 0.52 15.85
N ALA A 22 6.21 0.31 16.33
CA ALA A 22 6.62 0.61 17.71
C ALA A 22 5.64 0.08 18.78
N ASP A 23 5.27 -1.20 18.66
CA ASP A 23 4.38 -1.94 19.58
C ASP A 23 2.91 -1.47 19.65
N GLU A 24 2.49 -0.61 18.73
CA GLU A 24 1.09 -0.19 18.62
C GLU A 24 0.63 -0.16 17.15
N PHE A 25 -0.69 -0.28 16.95
CA PHE A 25 -1.26 -0.02 15.64
C PHE A 25 -1.39 1.48 15.38
N ARG A 26 -1.04 1.91 14.17
CA ARG A 26 -1.22 3.28 13.70
C ARG A 26 -2.05 3.31 12.42
N PRO A 27 -3.03 4.21 12.32
CA PRO A 27 -3.78 4.38 11.08
C PRO A 27 -2.89 4.94 9.98
N VAL A 28 -3.12 4.49 8.75
CA VAL A 28 -2.41 4.97 7.55
C VAL A 28 -3.42 5.32 6.48
N GLU A 29 -3.16 6.40 5.75
CA GLU A 29 -4.02 6.78 4.63
C GLU A 29 -3.88 5.75 3.51
N LYS A 30 -2.63 5.40 3.19
CA LYS A 30 -2.30 4.43 2.15
C LYS A 30 -1.09 3.59 2.56
N ILE A 31 -1.01 2.40 2.00
CA ILE A 31 0.23 1.62 1.95
C ILE A 31 0.76 1.74 0.53
N VAL A 32 2.01 2.16 0.37
CA VAL A 32 2.58 2.51 -0.93
C VAL A 32 3.91 1.83 -1.17
N TRP A 33 4.28 1.63 -2.42
CA TRP A 33 5.59 1.16 -2.82
C TRP A 33 6.48 2.36 -3.17
N ASN A 34 7.64 2.42 -2.53
CA ASN A 34 8.68 3.40 -2.83
C ASN A 34 9.79 2.74 -3.68
N PRO A 35 9.82 2.98 -5.01
CA PRO A 35 10.88 2.47 -5.89
C PRO A 35 12.29 2.94 -5.48
N VAL A 36 12.45 4.16 -5.01
CA VAL A 36 13.78 4.71 -4.66
C VAL A 36 14.37 3.90 -3.49
N ARG A 37 13.55 3.59 -2.49
CA ARG A 37 13.95 2.80 -1.32
C ARG A 37 13.71 1.29 -1.47
N ARG A 38 13.11 0.87 -2.59
CA ARG A 38 12.78 -0.52 -2.94
C ARG A 38 11.95 -1.27 -1.88
N ARG A 39 11.13 -0.54 -1.12
CA ARG A 39 10.34 -1.10 -0.02
C ARG A 39 8.91 -0.59 -0.03
N VAL A 40 8.05 -1.33 0.66
CA VAL A 40 6.69 -0.86 0.98
C VAL A 40 6.79 0.05 2.19
N GLU A 41 6.08 1.16 2.16
CA GLU A 41 6.06 2.16 3.22
C GLU A 41 4.61 2.56 3.54
N PRO A 42 4.28 2.81 4.81
CA PRO A 42 3.04 3.47 5.18
C PRO A 42 3.09 4.95 4.74
N LEU A 43 1.98 5.44 4.18
CA LEU A 43 1.74 6.85 3.92
C LEU A 43 0.71 7.34 4.93
N TYR A 44 1.17 8.06 5.95
CA TYR A 44 0.34 8.52 7.06
C TYR A 44 -0.57 9.71 6.69
N GLY A 45 -0.14 10.56 5.76
CA GLY A 45 -0.98 11.63 5.19
C GLY A 45 -1.65 12.49 6.27
N ALA A 46 -2.99 12.54 6.25
CA ALA A 46 -3.80 13.31 7.18
C ALA A 46 -3.61 12.95 8.67
N PHE A 47 -3.12 11.75 8.98
CA PHE A 47 -2.91 11.33 10.38
C PHE A 47 -1.68 11.99 11.04
N CYS A 48 -0.78 12.58 10.25
CA CYS A 48 0.44 13.22 10.73
C CYS A 48 0.58 14.68 10.24
N HIS A 49 -0.52 15.44 10.26
CA HIS A 49 -0.53 16.81 9.74
C HIS A 49 0.16 17.84 10.65
N GLU A 50 -0.07 17.78 11.97
CA GLU A 50 0.47 18.74 12.95
C GLU A 50 1.29 18.04 14.03
N LEU A 51 2.59 18.32 14.10
CA LEU A 51 3.55 17.68 15.00
C LEU A 51 3.25 17.95 16.48
N PHE A 52 2.61 19.07 16.79
CA PHE A 52 2.25 19.42 18.18
C PHE A 52 0.86 18.94 18.59
N ASP A 53 0.16 18.18 17.72
CA ASP A 53 -1.10 17.56 18.06
C ASP A 53 -0.90 16.47 19.12
N SER A 54 -1.70 16.50 20.19
CA SER A 54 -1.71 15.45 21.22
C SER A 54 -2.17 14.10 20.66
N ASN A 55 -2.89 14.10 19.54
CA ASN A 55 -3.33 12.93 18.78
C ASN A 55 -2.46 12.67 17.54
N TYR A 56 -1.24 13.22 17.46
CA TYR A 56 -0.34 13.00 16.33
C TYR A 56 -0.18 11.50 16.01
N GLY A 57 -0.37 11.15 14.74
CA GLY A 57 -0.39 9.77 14.26
C GLY A 57 -1.76 9.11 14.26
N TYR A 58 -2.79 9.77 14.79
CA TYR A 58 -4.19 9.27 14.82
C TYR A 58 -5.19 10.25 14.17
N GLY A 59 -4.72 11.44 13.75
CA GLY A 59 -5.57 12.48 13.17
C GLY A 59 -6.58 13.06 14.18
N ASP A 60 -7.61 13.72 13.65
CA ASP A 60 -8.57 14.47 14.47
C ASP A 60 -9.60 13.60 15.24
N ASP A 61 -9.56 12.26 15.09
CA ASP A 61 -10.46 11.35 15.78
C ASP A 61 -9.83 10.82 17.08
N PRO A 62 -10.20 11.38 18.26
CA PRO A 62 -9.64 10.95 19.54
C PRO A 62 -10.00 9.50 19.88
N THR A 63 -11.07 8.94 19.29
CA THR A 63 -11.47 7.55 19.52
C THR A 63 -10.61 6.56 18.75
N LEU A 64 -9.91 7.02 17.70
CA LEU A 64 -9.08 6.16 16.85
C LEU A 64 -7.85 5.65 17.61
N LYS A 65 -7.26 6.49 18.48
CA LYS A 65 -6.16 6.09 19.34
C LYS A 65 -6.56 4.97 20.30
N THR A 66 -7.69 5.12 20.99
CA THR A 66 -8.22 4.06 21.88
C THR A 66 -8.57 2.80 21.11
N TYR A 67 -9.14 2.94 19.92
CA TYR A 67 -9.44 1.79 19.06
C TYR A 67 -8.17 1.04 18.64
N CYS A 68 -7.14 1.75 18.19
CA CYS A 68 -5.85 1.15 17.85
C CYS A 68 -5.19 0.45 19.04
N ALA A 69 -5.27 1.05 20.24
CA ALA A 69 -4.77 0.43 21.46
C ALA A 69 -5.56 -0.84 21.88
N SER A 70 -6.83 -0.94 21.48
CA SER A 70 -7.66 -2.14 21.72
C SER A 70 -7.45 -3.27 20.72
N LEU A 71 -6.67 -3.04 19.65
CA LEU A 71 -6.38 -4.09 18.67
C LEU A 71 -5.33 -5.05 19.23
N GLU A 72 -5.78 -6.24 19.61
CA GLU A 72 -4.88 -7.31 19.99
C GLU A 72 -4.30 -7.97 18.72
N LEU A 73 -2.98 -8.07 18.68
CA LEU A 73 -2.28 -8.73 17.58
C LEU A 73 -2.49 -10.24 17.70
N ASP A 74 -3.40 -10.77 16.90
CA ASP A 74 -3.58 -12.21 16.70
C ASP A 74 -2.59 -12.77 15.66
N ASP A 75 -2.77 -14.04 15.28
CA ASP A 75 -2.06 -14.65 14.16
C ASP A 75 -2.22 -13.82 12.88
N ALA A 76 -1.09 -13.35 12.37
CA ALA A 76 -1.00 -12.48 11.20
C ALA A 76 -0.32 -13.26 10.07
N PRO A 77 -1.06 -14.12 9.34
CA PRO A 77 -0.46 -14.98 8.34
C PRO A 77 0.20 -14.16 7.25
N GLU A 78 1.34 -14.65 6.79
CA GLU A 78 2.20 -13.95 5.84
C GLU A 78 1.65 -14.07 4.41
N ILE A 79 1.56 -12.94 3.73
CA ILE A 79 1.34 -12.90 2.29
C ILE A 79 2.71 -12.92 1.60
N LEU A 80 3.03 -14.01 0.91
CA LEU A 80 4.30 -14.14 0.20
C LEU A 80 4.28 -13.49 -1.20
N VAL A 81 3.10 -13.47 -1.84
CA VAL A 81 2.91 -12.98 -3.21
C VAL A 81 2.56 -11.49 -3.17
N PRO A 82 3.37 -10.59 -3.75
CA PRO A 82 3.11 -9.15 -3.72
C PRO A 82 1.78 -8.74 -4.33
N GLU A 83 1.35 -9.40 -5.41
CA GLU A 83 0.07 -9.13 -6.06
C GLU A 83 -1.13 -9.39 -5.13
N ASP A 84 -1.04 -10.44 -4.32
CA ASP A 84 -2.09 -10.77 -3.35
C ASP A 84 -2.09 -9.78 -2.18
N PHE A 85 -0.92 -9.26 -1.80
CA PHE A 85 -0.82 -8.20 -0.80
C PHE A 85 -1.55 -6.94 -1.28
N TRP A 86 -1.27 -6.47 -2.49
CA TRP A 86 -1.93 -5.28 -3.03
C TRP A 86 -3.45 -5.46 -3.17
N ARG A 87 -3.90 -6.62 -3.64
CA ARG A 87 -5.33 -6.97 -3.69
C ARG A 87 -5.97 -6.96 -2.30
N TRP A 88 -5.30 -7.52 -1.30
CA TRP A 88 -5.77 -7.54 0.08
C TRP A 88 -5.94 -6.12 0.65
N THR A 89 -5.00 -5.21 0.37
CA THR A 89 -5.13 -3.80 0.82
C THR A 89 -6.42 -3.16 0.32
N GLY A 90 -6.91 -3.55 -0.87
CA GLY A 90 -8.12 -3.01 -1.49
C GLY A 90 -7.98 -1.56 -1.97
N GLN A 91 -6.75 -1.05 -2.01
CA GLN A 91 -6.44 0.29 -2.51
C GLN A 91 -6.47 0.31 -4.05
N PRO A 92 -6.74 1.48 -4.67
CA PRO A 92 -6.61 1.63 -6.11
C PRO A 92 -5.16 1.40 -6.54
N MET A 93 -4.94 0.36 -7.35
CA MET A 93 -3.62 0.00 -7.86
C MET A 93 -3.39 0.60 -9.25
N GLU A 94 -2.15 0.97 -9.51
CA GLU A 94 -1.66 1.37 -10.82
C GLU A 94 -0.67 0.33 -11.37
N TRP A 95 -0.67 0.14 -12.67
CA TRP A 95 0.28 -0.75 -13.32
C TRP A 95 1.59 -0.03 -13.60
N ILE A 96 2.66 -0.49 -12.95
CA ILE A 96 4.02 -0.07 -13.23
C ILE A 96 4.74 -1.14 -14.04
N LEU A 97 4.69 -1.00 -15.36
CA LEU A 97 5.31 -1.89 -16.34
C LEU A 97 4.87 -3.36 -16.26
N ASP A 98 5.25 -4.13 -15.26
CA ASP A 98 4.93 -5.56 -15.14
C ASP A 98 4.12 -5.91 -13.88
N ARG A 99 3.87 -4.95 -12.97
CA ARG A 99 3.24 -5.21 -11.67
C ARG A 99 2.18 -4.18 -11.32
N PRO A 100 1.05 -4.59 -10.71
CA PRO A 100 0.14 -3.67 -10.06
C PRO A 100 0.67 -3.31 -8.67
N VAL A 101 0.78 -2.03 -8.37
CA VAL A 101 1.17 -1.51 -7.05
C VAL A 101 0.40 -0.24 -6.72
N VAL A 102 0.45 0.20 -5.47
CA VAL A 102 0.12 1.60 -5.12
C VAL A 102 1.44 2.37 -5.07
N LEU A 103 1.62 3.37 -5.93
CA LEU A 103 2.89 4.09 -6.01
C LEU A 103 2.96 5.20 -4.96
N HIS A 104 4.13 5.42 -4.36
CA HIS A 104 4.35 6.54 -3.45
C HIS A 104 4.20 7.89 -4.19
N PRO A 105 3.47 8.89 -3.66
CA PRO A 105 3.12 10.13 -4.39
C PRO A 105 4.33 10.99 -4.78
N CYS A 106 5.41 10.97 -4.00
CA CYS A 106 6.65 11.68 -4.34
C CYS A 106 7.43 11.09 -5.53
N VAL A 107 6.96 9.98 -6.10
CA VAL A 107 7.62 9.31 -7.22
C VAL A 107 6.97 9.78 -8.50
N ARG A 108 7.74 10.43 -9.37
CA ARG A 108 7.31 10.76 -10.73
C ARG A 108 7.10 9.48 -11.55
N ALA A 109 6.38 9.58 -12.66
CA ALA A 109 6.21 8.48 -13.61
C ALA A 109 7.55 7.77 -13.85
N VAL A 110 7.66 6.51 -13.41
CA VAL A 110 8.95 5.81 -13.41
C VAL A 110 9.32 5.48 -14.85
N GLU A 111 10.39 6.08 -15.36
CA GLU A 111 10.89 5.76 -16.69
C GLU A 111 11.33 4.29 -16.75
N ARG A 112 11.16 3.67 -17.92
CA ARG A 112 11.44 2.24 -18.08
C ARG A 112 12.89 1.88 -17.73
N ALA A 113 13.85 2.68 -18.15
CA ALA A 113 15.26 2.44 -17.86
C ALA A 113 15.55 2.51 -16.35
N GLU A 114 14.97 3.52 -15.68
CA GLU A 114 15.10 3.69 -14.25
C GLU A 114 14.45 2.53 -13.48
N TYR A 115 13.25 2.10 -13.89
CA TYR A 115 12.58 0.94 -13.29
C TYR A 115 13.43 -0.33 -13.39
N LEU A 116 13.99 -0.63 -14.56
CA LEU A 116 14.84 -1.81 -14.76
C LEU A 116 16.07 -1.79 -13.85
N ARG A 117 16.68 -0.60 -13.69
CA ARG A 117 17.82 -0.38 -12.78
C ARG A 117 17.43 -0.53 -11.31
N ILE A 118 16.29 0.05 -10.90
CA ILE A 118 15.77 -0.01 -9.54
C ILE A 118 15.43 -1.46 -9.17
N MET A 119 14.75 -2.17 -10.06
CA MET A 119 14.32 -3.55 -9.81
C MET A 119 15.42 -4.57 -10.03
N ASN A 120 16.57 -4.16 -10.59
CA ASN A 120 17.68 -5.03 -10.97
C ASN A 120 17.23 -6.19 -11.89
N VAL A 121 16.41 -5.87 -12.90
CA VAL A 121 15.85 -6.85 -13.85
C VAL A 121 16.18 -6.48 -15.29
N ARG A 122 16.20 -7.48 -16.17
CA ARG A 122 16.42 -7.28 -17.61
C ARG A 122 15.08 -7.02 -18.31
N ALA A 123 15.09 -6.20 -19.36
CA ALA A 123 13.87 -5.86 -20.09
C ALA A 123 13.06 -7.07 -20.61
N ARG A 124 13.75 -8.17 -20.95
CA ARG A 124 13.14 -9.41 -21.46
C ARG A 124 12.46 -10.26 -20.39
N THR A 125 12.74 -10.04 -19.11
CA THR A 125 12.18 -10.82 -17.99
C THR A 125 10.92 -10.19 -17.39
N LEU A 126 10.55 -8.97 -17.82
CA LEU A 126 9.34 -8.30 -17.37
C LEU A 126 8.10 -8.98 -17.94
N LYS A 127 7.12 -9.26 -17.07
CA LYS A 127 5.77 -9.67 -17.52
C LYS A 127 5.13 -8.53 -18.30
N ARG A 128 4.27 -8.84 -19.27
CA ARG A 128 3.52 -7.81 -20.01
C ARG A 128 2.29 -7.40 -19.22
N ILE A 129 1.98 -6.10 -19.21
CA ILE A 129 0.68 -5.59 -18.74
C ILE A 129 -0.44 -6.35 -19.47
N PRO A 130 -1.44 -6.89 -18.74
CA PRO A 130 -2.60 -7.52 -19.36
C PRO A 130 -3.26 -6.58 -20.38
N ARG A 131 -3.39 -7.02 -21.64
CA ARG A 131 -3.88 -6.18 -22.75
C ARG A 131 -5.31 -5.66 -22.59
N GLN A 132 -6.09 -6.23 -21.66
CA GLN A 132 -7.52 -5.95 -21.48
C GLN A 132 -7.86 -4.94 -20.38
N ILE A 133 -6.88 -4.34 -19.69
CA ILE A 133 -7.17 -3.37 -18.60
C ILE A 133 -7.89 -2.11 -19.12
N ARG A 134 -7.71 -1.77 -20.40
CA ARG A 134 -8.47 -0.73 -21.13
C ARG A 134 -9.31 -1.33 -22.25
N GLY A 135 -10.01 -2.43 -21.96
CA GLY A 135 -11.02 -2.94 -22.88
C GLY A 135 -12.14 -1.91 -23.03
N THR A 136 -12.07 -1.08 -24.07
CA THR A 136 -13.23 -0.32 -24.55
C THR A 136 -14.34 -1.34 -24.82
N ILE A 137 -15.31 -1.47 -23.92
CA ILE A 137 -16.54 -2.19 -24.20
C ILE A 137 -17.19 -1.41 -25.33
N LYS A 138 -17.06 -1.90 -26.57
CA LYS A 138 -17.89 -1.41 -27.67
C LYS A 138 -19.32 -1.72 -27.27
N GLN A 139 -20.06 -0.70 -26.80
CA GLN A 139 -21.49 -0.81 -26.64
C GLN A 139 -22.07 -1.25 -27.98
N ARG A 140 -22.64 -2.46 -27.99
CA ARG A 140 -23.35 -2.98 -29.15
C ARG A 140 -24.59 -2.09 -29.29
N ARG A 141 -24.58 -1.17 -30.26
CA ARG A 141 -25.78 -0.39 -30.62
C ARG A 141 -26.89 -1.40 -30.95
N ARG A 142 -27.95 -1.38 -30.16
CA ARG A 142 -29.21 -2.05 -30.48
C ARG A 142 -29.96 -1.23 -31.52
#